data_AF-A0A959NL33-F1
#
_entry.id   AF-A0A959NL33-F1
#
_cell.length_a   1.000
_cell.length_b   1.000
_cell.length_c   1.000
_cell.angle_alpha   90.00
_cell.angle_beta   90.00
_cell.angle_gamma   90.00
#
_symmetry.space_group_name_H-M   'P 1'
#
loop_
_entity.id
_entity.type
_entity.pdbx_description
1 polymer ?
#
loop_
_entity_poly.entity_id
_entity_poly.type
_entity_poly.pdbx_seq_one_letter_code
_entity_poly.pdbx_strand_id
1 'polypeptide(L)'
;SLFGVQGGGKSYSIGTLTEMVLKQFSNVNKLPSPLAGVIFHYSESMDYEPEFTSMIQPNDQPNELRILKEVYNVEPDSIDDIIILCPERKVEERRNQFPSIEVAPLLFNPNELSIKDWQFLMNAVGNTSDYINEINFILEELFDTDNLNVATLNQAISDSELLSKRDKTLATRRIRFASKYVKDVNHLANYLQPSKLIIIDMRDEFIHKDQALGLFVTALDIFSATNSSENQFNKFIVFDEAHKYMDNKELTGNIVTAIREMRHKGVSILIAS
;
A
#
# COMPACT_ATOMS: atom_id res chain seq x y z
N SER A 1 10.03 -7.85 12.94
CA SER A 1 10.94 -7.62 11.80
C SER A 1 11.63 -8.91 11.43
N LEU A 2 11.96 -9.08 10.16
CA LEU A 2 12.65 -10.24 9.60
C LEU A 2 13.90 -9.74 8.86
N PHE A 3 15.07 -10.27 9.18
CA PHE A 3 16.34 -9.84 8.58
C PHE A 3 17.13 -11.05 8.06
N GLY A 4 17.74 -10.91 6.89
CA GLY A 4 18.52 -12.01 6.31
C GLY A 4 19.19 -11.66 4.99
N VAL A 5 20.12 -12.50 4.55
CA VAL A 5 20.79 -12.34 3.25
C VAL A 5 19.85 -12.69 2.10
N GLN A 6 20.16 -12.24 0.89
CA GLN A 6 19.45 -12.66 -0.32
C GLN A 6 19.53 -14.18 -0.47
N GLY A 7 18.41 -14.83 -0.79
CA GLY A 7 18.31 -16.29 -0.83
C GLY A 7 18.22 -16.97 0.54
N GLY A 8 18.21 -16.23 1.64
CA GLY A 8 18.14 -16.77 3.01
C GLY A 8 16.74 -17.24 3.47
N GLY A 9 15.77 -17.36 2.56
CA GLY A 9 14.40 -17.80 2.88
C GLY A 9 13.49 -16.72 3.49
N LYS A 10 13.82 -15.44 3.34
CA LYS A 10 13.00 -14.33 3.87
C LYS A 10 11.60 -14.32 3.27
N SER A 11 11.51 -14.30 1.94
CA SER A 11 10.23 -14.29 1.22
C SER A 11 9.38 -15.51 1.57
N TYR A 12 10.00 -16.69 1.69
CA TYR A 12 9.32 -17.91 2.16
C TYR A 12 8.74 -17.75 3.57
N SER A 13 9.49 -17.13 4.48
CA SER A 13 9.02 -16.88 5.85
C SER A 13 7.88 -15.85 5.89
N ILE A 14 7.99 -14.76 5.12
CA ILE A 14 6.90 -13.79 4.94
C ILE A 14 5.68 -14.49 4.36
N GLY A 15 5.89 -15.35 3.37
CA GLY A 15 4.83 -16.04 2.66
C GLY A 15 4.07 -16.99 3.56
N THR A 16 4.79 -17.84 4.29
CA THR A 16 4.22 -18.76 5.28
C THR A 16 3.40 -17.99 6.33
N LEU A 17 3.93 -16.88 6.86
CA LEU A 17 3.20 -16.06 7.82
C LEU A 17 1.94 -15.45 7.19
N THR A 18 2.04 -14.95 5.96
CA THR A 18 0.93 -14.36 5.21
C THR A 18 -0.18 -15.39 5.00
N GLU A 19 0.16 -16.61 4.57
CA GLU A 19 -0.79 -17.70 4.43
C GLU A 19 -1.51 -18.00 5.74
N MET A 20 -0.74 -18.18 6.83
CA MET A 20 -1.27 -18.54 8.15
C MET A 20 -2.15 -17.45 8.79
N VAL A 21 -2.05 -16.18 8.39
CA VAL A 21 -2.93 -15.12 8.90
C VAL A 21 -4.17 -14.90 8.02
N LEU A 22 -4.12 -15.30 6.75
CA LEU A 22 -5.21 -15.12 5.79
C LEU A 22 -6.17 -16.32 5.76
N LYS A 23 -5.64 -17.54 5.94
CA LYS A 23 -6.41 -18.77 5.78
C LYS A 23 -6.06 -19.81 6.84
N GLN A 24 -7.07 -20.60 7.20
CA GLN A 24 -6.93 -21.75 8.08
C GLN A 24 -6.47 -22.96 7.25
N PHE A 25 -5.27 -23.44 7.50
CA PHE A 25 -4.71 -24.66 6.94
C PHE A 25 -4.76 -25.77 7.99
N SER A 26 -5.42 -26.87 7.66
CA SER A 26 -5.60 -28.00 8.59
C SER A 26 -4.24 -28.56 9.00
N ASN A 27 -4.05 -28.84 10.30
CA ASN A 27 -2.78 -29.32 10.89
C ASN A 27 -1.58 -28.36 10.80
N VAL A 28 -1.73 -27.15 10.26
CA VAL A 28 -0.64 -26.14 10.14
C VAL A 28 -0.81 -25.02 11.16
N ASN A 29 -1.96 -24.33 11.15
CA ASN A 29 -2.23 -23.18 12.02
C ASN A 29 -3.57 -23.33 12.75
N LYS A 30 -3.86 -22.40 13.65
CA LYS A 30 -5.19 -22.19 14.23
C LYS A 30 -5.52 -20.71 14.11
N LEU A 31 -6.50 -20.38 13.29
CA LEU A 31 -6.87 -19.01 12.94
C LEU A 31 -8.29 -18.72 13.43
N PRO A 32 -8.46 -17.99 14.55
CA PRO A 32 -9.80 -17.67 15.08
C PRO A 32 -10.64 -16.83 14.12
N SER A 33 -9.99 -15.92 13.41
CA SER A 33 -10.58 -15.03 12.41
C SER A 33 -9.51 -14.69 11.39
N PRO A 34 -9.80 -14.76 10.07
CA PRO A 34 -8.84 -14.36 9.06
C PRO A 34 -8.57 -12.86 9.09
N LEU A 35 -7.33 -12.50 8.82
CA LEU A 35 -6.89 -11.12 8.65
C LEU A 35 -7.08 -10.68 7.20
N ALA A 36 -7.02 -9.37 6.96
CA ALA A 36 -6.75 -8.83 5.63
C ALA A 36 -5.23 -8.64 5.46
N GLY A 37 -4.68 -9.02 4.32
CA GLY A 37 -3.24 -8.95 4.04
C GLY A 37 -2.93 -7.80 3.10
N VAL A 38 -1.86 -7.05 3.37
CA VAL A 38 -1.32 -6.04 2.45
C VAL A 38 0.18 -6.23 2.35
N ILE A 39 0.72 -6.36 1.13
CA ILE A 39 2.16 -6.41 0.88
C ILE A 39 2.54 -5.24 0.00
N PHE A 40 3.46 -4.41 0.50
CA PHE A 40 4.05 -3.32 -0.26
C PHE A 40 5.30 -3.80 -0.99
N HIS A 41 5.26 -3.79 -2.32
CA HIS A 41 6.36 -4.20 -3.19
C HIS A 41 6.89 -3.02 -4.00
N TYR A 42 8.17 -2.69 -3.79
CA TYR A 42 8.88 -1.68 -4.57
C TYR A 42 10.22 -2.21 -5.09
N SER A 43 10.45 -2.00 -6.38
CA SER A 43 11.73 -2.29 -7.03
C SER A 43 12.00 -1.31 -8.15
N GLU A 44 13.25 -0.87 -8.25
CA GLU A 44 13.76 -0.12 -9.41
C GLU A 44 13.92 -1.03 -10.64
N SER A 45 14.11 -2.33 -10.43
CA SER A 45 14.13 -3.33 -11.49
C SER A 45 12.71 -3.81 -11.79
N MET A 46 12.31 -3.67 -13.05
CA MET A 46 11.02 -4.14 -13.55
C MET A 46 10.91 -5.68 -13.52
N ASP A 47 12.05 -6.37 -13.65
CA ASP A 47 12.12 -7.84 -13.70
C ASP A 47 11.99 -8.50 -12.32
N TYR A 48 12.05 -7.72 -11.23
CA TYR A 48 11.92 -8.24 -9.87
C TYR A 48 10.44 -8.35 -9.45
N GLU A 49 9.78 -9.41 -9.87
CA GLU A 49 8.35 -9.64 -9.61
C GLU A 49 8.04 -9.89 -8.13
N PRO A 50 6.86 -9.48 -7.63
CA PRO A 50 6.43 -9.87 -6.29
C PRO A 50 6.19 -11.38 -6.23
N GLU A 51 7.05 -12.09 -5.49
CA GLU A 51 7.00 -13.55 -5.34
C GLU A 51 5.66 -14.06 -4.79
N PHE A 52 4.97 -13.22 -4.00
CA PHE A 52 3.69 -13.53 -3.35
C PHE A 52 2.51 -13.72 -4.31
N THR A 53 2.67 -13.39 -5.59
CA THR A 53 1.66 -13.70 -6.62
C THR A 53 1.48 -15.20 -6.84
N SER A 54 2.50 -16.01 -6.56
CA SER A 54 2.45 -17.47 -6.68
C SER A 54 1.49 -18.14 -5.68
N MET A 55 1.13 -17.46 -4.58
CA MET A 55 0.26 -17.99 -3.53
C MET A 55 -1.16 -18.35 -3.99
N ILE A 56 -1.58 -17.90 -5.17
CA ILE A 56 -2.85 -18.31 -5.79
C ILE A 56 -2.83 -19.77 -6.27
N GLN A 57 -1.66 -20.41 -6.25
CA GLN A 57 -1.48 -21.81 -6.59
C GLN A 57 -0.94 -22.59 -5.39
N PRO A 58 -1.39 -23.84 -5.18
CA PRO A 58 -0.79 -24.73 -4.19
C PRO A 58 0.68 -25.02 -4.53
N ASN A 59 1.48 -25.31 -3.51
CA ASN A 59 2.86 -25.77 -3.69
C ASN A 59 2.91 -26.99 -4.63
N ASP A 60 3.83 -26.98 -5.60
CA ASP A 60 4.02 -28.03 -6.59
C ASP A 60 5.36 -28.77 -6.47
N GLN A 61 6.20 -28.41 -5.49
CA GLN A 61 7.54 -28.96 -5.33
C GLN A 61 7.51 -30.38 -4.72
N PRO A 62 7.94 -31.43 -5.45
CA PRO A 62 7.71 -32.83 -5.03
C PRO A 62 8.30 -33.19 -3.66
N ASN A 63 9.49 -32.64 -3.34
CA ASN A 63 10.14 -32.88 -2.06
C ASN A 63 9.39 -32.25 -0.89
N GLU A 64 8.86 -31.04 -1.10
CA GLU A 64 8.12 -30.29 -0.09
C GLU A 64 6.75 -30.92 0.15
N LEU A 65 6.07 -31.33 -0.92
CA LEU A 65 4.83 -32.10 -0.87
C LEU A 65 4.96 -33.40 -0.09
N ARG A 66 6.05 -34.13 -0.32
CA ARG A 66 6.33 -35.36 0.43
C ARG A 66 6.51 -35.08 1.93
N ILE A 67 7.24 -34.02 2.28
CA ILE A 67 7.44 -33.62 3.68
C ILE A 67 6.11 -33.19 4.32
N LEU A 68 5.32 -32.34 3.64
CA LEU A 68 4.00 -31.91 4.11
C LEU A 68 3.10 -33.11 4.42
N LYS A 69 3.07 -34.10 3.53
CA LYS A 69 2.23 -35.28 3.70
C LYS A 69 2.75 -36.24 4.76
N GLU A 70 4.02 -36.63 4.68
CA GLU A 70 4.61 -37.68 5.54
C GLU A 70 4.85 -37.20 6.98
N VAL A 71 5.28 -35.95 7.16
CA VAL A 71 5.67 -35.41 8.47
C VAL A 71 4.52 -34.69 9.15
N TYR A 72 3.78 -33.88 8.39
CA TYR A 72 2.76 -32.99 8.95
C TYR A 72 1.31 -33.43 8.67
N ASN A 73 1.11 -34.42 7.78
CA ASN A 73 -0.21 -34.84 7.29
C ASN A 73 -1.05 -33.65 6.79
N VAL A 74 -0.42 -32.84 5.94
CA VAL A 74 -0.99 -31.64 5.32
C VAL A 74 -1.07 -31.86 3.81
N GLU A 75 -2.19 -31.47 3.20
CA GLU A 75 -2.30 -31.34 1.75
C GLU A 75 -1.93 -29.91 1.34
N PRO A 76 -1.27 -29.71 0.18
CA PRO A 76 -0.99 -28.37 -0.31
C PRO A 76 -2.30 -27.64 -0.64
N ASP A 77 -2.32 -26.33 -0.38
CA ASP A 77 -3.46 -25.45 -0.61
C ASP A 77 -2.93 -24.04 -0.93
N SER A 78 -3.81 -23.12 -1.31
CA SER A 78 -3.49 -21.78 -1.82
C SER A 78 -4.30 -20.69 -1.12
N ILE A 79 -3.99 -19.43 -1.42
CA ILE A 79 -4.82 -18.27 -1.08
C ILE A 79 -5.80 -18.01 -2.22
N ASP A 80 -7.08 -17.91 -1.89
CA ASP A 80 -8.17 -17.90 -2.88
C ASP A 80 -8.43 -16.50 -3.47
N ASP A 81 -8.15 -15.43 -2.72
CA ASP A 81 -8.44 -14.05 -3.10
C ASP A 81 -7.17 -13.18 -3.01
N ILE A 82 -6.56 -12.93 -4.16
CA ILE A 82 -5.40 -12.05 -4.32
C ILE A 82 -5.75 -10.97 -5.35
N ILE A 83 -5.41 -9.72 -5.02
CA ILE A 83 -5.48 -8.58 -5.93
C ILE A 83 -4.15 -7.84 -6.01
N ILE A 84 -3.77 -7.43 -7.21
CA ILE A 84 -2.65 -6.51 -7.45
C ILE A 84 -3.20 -5.10 -7.67
N LEU A 85 -2.73 -4.16 -6.85
CA LEU A 85 -2.94 -2.74 -7.05
C LEU A 85 -1.65 -2.13 -7.58
N CYS A 86 -1.70 -1.52 -8.77
CA CYS A 86 -0.52 -0.95 -9.43
C CYS A 86 -0.83 0.41 -10.08
N PRO A 87 0.17 1.18 -10.54
CA PRO A 87 -0.07 2.39 -11.31
C PRO A 87 -1.00 2.12 -12.50
N GLU A 88 -1.95 3.03 -12.77
CA GLU A 88 -3.03 2.81 -13.76
C GLU A 88 -2.52 2.38 -15.14
N ARG A 89 -1.43 2.97 -15.62
CA ARG A 89 -0.84 2.59 -16.91
C ARG A 89 -0.13 1.24 -16.95
N LYS A 90 0.14 0.63 -15.79
CA LYS A 90 0.73 -0.70 -15.68
C LYS A 90 -0.34 -1.79 -15.56
N VAL A 91 -1.62 -1.43 -15.42
CA VAL A 91 -2.71 -2.39 -15.21
C VAL A 91 -2.80 -3.41 -16.34
N GLU A 92 -2.79 -2.98 -17.61
CA GLU A 92 -2.87 -3.93 -18.74
C GLU A 92 -1.64 -4.84 -18.82
N GLU A 93 -0.44 -4.29 -18.60
CA GLU A 93 0.81 -5.06 -18.53
C GLU A 93 0.72 -6.14 -17.44
N ARG A 94 0.28 -5.75 -16.23
CA ARG A 94 0.16 -6.66 -15.08
C ARG A 94 -0.94 -7.71 -15.26
N ARG A 95 -2.05 -7.39 -15.91
CA ARG A 95 -3.09 -8.38 -16.27
C ARG A 95 -2.56 -9.47 -17.20
N ASN A 96 -1.73 -9.08 -18.17
CA ASN A 96 -1.10 -10.04 -19.09
C ASN A 96 -0.06 -10.91 -18.37
N GLN A 97 0.65 -10.33 -17.39
CA GLN A 97 1.65 -11.05 -16.59
C GLN A 97 1.00 -12.01 -15.57
N PHE A 98 -0.12 -11.62 -14.96
CA PHE A 98 -0.80 -12.38 -13.91
C PHE A 98 -2.28 -12.66 -14.27
N PRO A 99 -2.56 -13.52 -15.26
CA PRO A 99 -3.92 -13.74 -15.77
C PRO A 99 -4.87 -14.38 -14.74
N SER A 100 -4.33 -15.04 -13.72
CA SER A 100 -5.11 -15.69 -12.65
C SER A 100 -5.39 -14.78 -11.45
N ILE A 101 -4.91 -13.54 -11.46
CA ILE A 101 -5.00 -12.60 -10.33
C ILE A 101 -5.78 -11.37 -10.77
N GLU A 102 -6.65 -10.86 -9.90
CA GLU A 102 -7.32 -9.59 -10.14
C GLU A 102 -6.30 -8.45 -10.17
N VAL A 103 -6.38 -7.55 -11.16
CA VAL A 103 -5.50 -6.38 -11.24
C VAL A 103 -6.34 -5.12 -11.41
N ALA A 104 -6.12 -4.16 -10.52
CA ALA A 104 -6.81 -2.87 -10.50
C ALA A 104 -5.80 -1.71 -10.33
N PRO A 105 -6.16 -0.50 -10.78
CA PRO A 105 -5.32 0.66 -10.53
C PRO A 105 -5.32 1.02 -9.03
N LEU A 106 -4.15 1.37 -8.49
CA LEU A 106 -4.05 2.02 -7.19
C LEU A 106 -4.58 3.45 -7.34
N LEU A 107 -5.77 3.69 -6.80
CA LEU A 107 -6.41 5.00 -6.77
C LEU A 107 -6.88 5.30 -5.35
N PHE A 108 -6.90 6.58 -5.01
CA PHE A 108 -7.41 7.08 -3.73
C PHE A 108 -8.62 7.95 -3.99
N ASN A 109 -9.70 7.71 -3.25
CA ASN A 109 -10.80 8.67 -3.22
C ASN A 109 -10.38 9.88 -2.37
N PRO A 110 -10.64 11.13 -2.82
CA PRO A 110 -10.32 12.33 -2.03
C PRO A 110 -10.85 12.31 -0.59
N ASN A 111 -12.02 11.69 -0.37
CA ASN A 111 -12.70 11.61 0.93
C ASN A 111 -12.03 10.60 1.89
N GLU A 112 -11.08 9.80 1.42
CA GLU A 112 -10.27 8.92 2.27
C GLU A 112 -8.95 9.58 2.70
N LEU A 113 -8.61 10.75 2.13
CA LEU A 113 -7.32 11.41 2.32
C LEU A 113 -7.39 12.46 3.42
N SER A 114 -6.44 12.40 4.35
CA SER A 114 -6.15 13.51 5.25
C SER A 114 -5.34 14.60 4.55
N ILE A 115 -5.27 15.80 5.13
CA ILE A 115 -4.38 16.88 4.65
C ILE A 115 -2.92 16.40 4.55
N LYS A 116 -2.50 15.55 5.49
CA LYS A 116 -1.16 14.96 5.50
C LYS A 116 -0.92 14.05 4.30
N ASP A 117 -1.93 13.27 3.89
CA ASP A 117 -1.85 12.45 2.68
C ASP A 117 -1.68 13.29 1.42
N TRP A 118 -2.44 14.39 1.30
CA TRP A 118 -2.25 15.36 0.23
C TRP A 118 -0.84 15.93 0.20
N GLN A 119 -0.25 16.25 1.37
CA GLN A 119 1.13 16.71 1.46
C GLN A 119 2.14 15.65 1.00
N PHE A 120 1.94 14.37 1.35
CA PHE A 120 2.78 13.26 0.85
C PHE A 120 2.69 13.12 -0.66
N LEU A 121 1.48 13.11 -1.22
CA LEU A 121 1.27 12.99 -2.67
C LEU A 121 1.85 14.18 -3.43
N MET A 122 1.88 15.37 -2.84
CA MET A 122 2.52 16.56 -3.43
C MET A 122 4.04 16.64 -3.21
N ASN A 123 4.63 15.66 -2.52
CA ASN A 123 6.03 15.65 -2.09
C ASN A 123 6.42 16.96 -1.36
N ALA A 124 5.49 17.46 -0.54
CA ALA A 124 5.56 18.77 0.13
C ALA A 124 5.92 18.66 1.62
N VAL A 125 6.06 17.44 2.14
CA VAL A 125 6.36 17.21 3.55
C VAL A 125 7.76 17.75 3.88
N GLY A 126 7.88 18.36 5.07
CA GLY A 126 9.10 19.02 5.52
C GLY A 126 9.45 20.34 4.78
N ASN A 127 8.69 20.73 3.75
CA ASN A 127 8.92 21.99 3.06
C ASN A 127 8.19 23.15 3.76
N THR A 128 8.96 24.09 4.32
CA THR A 128 8.42 25.22 5.10
C THR A 128 8.38 26.53 4.32
N SER A 129 8.45 26.48 2.99
CA SER A 129 8.38 27.70 2.17
C SER A 129 6.99 28.34 2.23
N ASP A 130 6.93 29.67 2.10
CA ASP A 130 5.68 30.42 2.26
C ASP A 130 4.56 29.94 1.33
N TYR A 131 4.89 29.56 0.09
CA TYR A 131 3.88 29.04 -0.84
C TYR A 131 3.34 27.66 -0.43
N ILE A 132 4.11 26.81 0.28
CA ILE A 132 3.61 25.55 0.81
C ILE A 132 2.68 25.81 1.99
N ASN A 133 3.00 26.79 2.84
CA ASN A 133 2.10 27.19 3.93
C ASN A 133 0.77 27.70 3.37
N GLU A 134 0.80 28.53 2.33
CA GLU A 134 -0.40 29.00 1.63
C GLU A 134 -1.20 27.84 1.02
N ILE A 135 -0.55 26.86 0.39
CA ILE A 135 -1.23 25.65 -0.10
C ILE A 135 -1.84 24.85 1.05
N ASN A 136 -1.18 24.78 2.21
CA ASN A 136 -1.73 24.09 3.38
C ASN A 136 -2.99 24.79 3.92
N PHE A 137 -3.02 26.12 3.95
CA PHE A 137 -4.24 26.86 4.30
C PHE A 137 -5.38 26.57 3.30
N ILE A 138 -5.08 26.55 1.99
CA ILE A 138 -6.08 26.19 0.97
C ILE A 138 -6.58 24.75 1.17
N LEU A 139 -5.68 23.81 1.49
CA LEU A 139 -6.07 22.42 1.80
C LEU A 139 -6.99 22.35 3.02
N GLU A 140 -6.66 23.07 4.10
CA GLU A 140 -7.47 23.14 5.32
C GLU A 140 -8.87 23.69 5.03
N GLU A 141 -8.98 24.81 4.31
CA GLU A 141 -10.27 25.41 3.94
C GLU A 141 -11.14 24.46 3.08
N LEU A 142 -10.53 23.79 2.10
CA LEU A 142 -11.24 22.85 1.25
C LEU A 142 -11.64 21.58 2.00
N PHE A 143 -10.82 21.13 2.95
CA PHE A 143 -11.10 19.99 3.80
C PHE A 143 -12.26 20.28 4.75
N ASP A 144 -12.25 21.43 5.42
CA ASP A 144 -13.29 21.85 6.36
C ASP A 144 -14.66 22.05 5.69
N THR A 145 -14.66 22.33 4.38
CA THR A 145 -15.88 22.51 3.58
C THR A 145 -16.32 21.26 2.81
N ASP A 146 -15.67 20.11 3.03
CA ASP A 146 -15.95 18.83 2.35
C ASP A 146 -15.89 18.94 0.81
N ASN A 147 -15.03 19.84 0.30
CA ASN A 147 -14.88 20.12 -1.12
C ASN A 147 -13.47 19.80 -1.63
N LEU A 148 -12.63 19.12 -0.84
CA LEU A 148 -11.24 18.85 -1.22
C LEU A 148 -11.15 17.74 -2.28
N ASN A 149 -10.83 18.13 -3.51
CA ASN A 149 -10.45 17.22 -4.59
C ASN A 149 -9.44 17.90 -5.53
N VAL A 150 -8.96 17.18 -6.54
CA VAL A 150 -7.93 17.69 -7.46
C VAL A 150 -8.41 18.94 -8.22
N ALA A 151 -9.68 18.99 -8.63
CA ALA A 151 -10.22 20.09 -9.43
C ALA A 151 -10.37 21.36 -8.58
N THR A 152 -10.98 21.24 -7.39
CA THR A 152 -11.19 22.36 -6.47
C THR A 152 -9.87 22.89 -5.92
N LEU A 153 -8.90 22.02 -5.62
CA LEU A 153 -7.56 22.45 -5.19
C LEU A 153 -6.83 23.24 -6.29
N ASN A 154 -6.86 22.76 -7.55
CA ASN A 154 -6.26 23.50 -8.65
C ASN A 154 -6.95 24.85 -8.88
N GLN A 155 -8.28 24.91 -8.74
CA GLN A 155 -9.04 26.15 -8.87
C GLN A 155 -8.67 27.14 -7.76
N ALA A 156 -8.66 26.71 -6.49
CA ALA A 156 -8.32 27.55 -5.35
C ALA A 156 -6.88 28.11 -5.45
N ILE A 157 -5.92 27.30 -5.91
CA ILE A 157 -4.55 27.74 -6.18
C ILE A 157 -4.50 28.76 -7.32
N SER A 158 -5.27 28.53 -8.39
CA SER A 158 -5.35 29.47 -9.51
C SER A 158 -5.92 30.82 -9.07
N ASP A 159 -6.89 30.81 -8.16
CA ASP A 159 -7.61 32.01 -7.72
C ASP A 159 -6.93 32.75 -6.57
N SER A 160 -6.06 32.08 -5.78
CA SER A 160 -5.35 32.72 -4.65
C SER A 160 -4.54 33.94 -5.11
N GLU A 161 -4.81 35.11 -4.52
CA GLU A 161 -4.06 36.35 -4.75
C GLU A 161 -2.71 36.36 -4.01
N LEU A 162 -2.57 35.50 -2.99
CA LEU A 162 -1.36 35.38 -2.16
C LEU A 162 -0.25 34.58 -2.85
N LEU A 163 -0.59 33.77 -3.85
CA LEU A 163 0.37 33.00 -4.63
C LEU A 163 0.85 33.77 -5.87
N SER A 164 2.17 33.88 -6.04
CA SER A 164 2.74 34.42 -7.28
C SER A 164 2.50 33.47 -8.46
N LYS A 165 2.61 33.98 -9.70
CA LYS A 165 2.52 33.13 -10.92
C LYS A 165 3.51 31.96 -10.89
N ARG A 166 4.70 32.18 -10.32
CA ARG A 166 5.73 31.15 -10.15
C ARG A 166 5.26 30.09 -9.16
N ASP A 167 4.70 30.49 -8.02
CA ASP A 167 4.25 29.56 -6.98
C ASP A 167 3.05 28.74 -7.44
N LYS A 168 2.10 29.35 -8.13
CA LYS A 168 0.98 28.62 -8.81
C LYS A 168 1.51 27.55 -9.77
N THR A 169 2.56 27.87 -10.53
CA THR A 169 3.21 26.92 -11.44
C THR A 169 3.89 25.77 -10.69
N LEU A 170 4.56 26.06 -9.57
CA LEU A 170 5.19 25.04 -8.72
C LEU A 170 4.14 24.13 -8.08
N ALA A 171 3.07 24.70 -7.54
CA ALA A 171 1.95 23.99 -6.93
C ALA A 171 1.29 23.03 -7.94
N THR A 172 0.96 23.53 -9.13
CA THR A 172 0.35 22.73 -10.20
C THR A 172 1.24 21.54 -10.60
N ARG A 173 2.57 21.72 -10.62
CA ARG A 173 3.51 20.62 -10.91
C ARG A 173 3.49 19.54 -9.83
N ARG A 174 3.34 19.92 -8.56
CA ARG A 174 3.22 18.97 -7.44
C ARG A 174 1.90 18.21 -7.51
N ILE A 175 0.79 18.92 -7.73
CA ILE A 175 -0.54 18.32 -7.86
C ILE A 175 -0.62 17.38 -9.06
N ARG A 176 0.13 17.64 -10.13
CA ARG A 176 0.16 16.77 -11.31
C ARG A 176 0.49 15.32 -10.96
N PHE A 177 1.35 15.06 -9.96
CA PHE A 177 1.59 13.69 -9.52
C PHE A 177 0.37 13.12 -8.77
N ALA A 178 -0.14 13.84 -7.76
CA ALA A 178 -1.33 13.46 -7.01
C ALA A 178 -2.54 13.18 -7.93
N SER A 179 -2.75 13.99 -8.96
CA SER A 179 -3.85 13.84 -9.93
C SER A 179 -3.89 12.54 -10.71
N LYS A 180 -2.77 11.80 -10.75
CA LYS A 180 -2.71 10.46 -11.37
C LYS A 180 -3.35 9.39 -10.48
N TYR A 181 -3.38 9.62 -9.17
CA TYR A 181 -3.80 8.63 -8.17
C TYR A 181 -5.07 9.05 -7.43
N VAL A 182 -5.33 10.34 -7.28
CA VAL A 182 -6.52 10.85 -6.60
C VAL A 182 -7.65 11.06 -7.61
N LYS A 183 -8.72 10.28 -7.49
CA LYS A 183 -9.89 10.32 -8.38
C LYS A 183 -11.18 10.07 -7.59
N ASP A 184 -12.29 10.63 -8.06
CA ASP A 184 -13.63 10.38 -7.51
C ASP A 184 -14.13 8.98 -7.91
N VAL A 185 -13.53 7.95 -7.33
CA VAL A 185 -13.80 6.53 -7.60
C VAL A 185 -14.15 5.79 -6.30
N ASN A 186 -14.38 4.47 -6.38
CA ASN A 186 -14.60 3.66 -5.19
C ASN A 186 -13.43 3.78 -4.20
N HIS A 187 -13.77 3.71 -2.92
CA HIS A 187 -12.81 3.82 -1.82
C HIS A 187 -11.76 2.69 -1.88
N LEU A 188 -10.49 3.03 -1.70
CA LEU A 188 -9.39 2.06 -1.61
C LEU A 188 -9.63 1.09 -0.45
N ALA A 189 -10.17 1.58 0.66
CA ALA A 189 -10.55 0.78 1.82
C ALA A 189 -11.46 -0.41 1.48
N ASN A 190 -12.26 -0.33 0.42
CA ASN A 190 -13.19 -1.40 0.04
C ASN A 190 -12.48 -2.68 -0.40
N TYR A 191 -11.25 -2.58 -0.92
CA TYR A 191 -10.44 -3.76 -1.26
C TYR A 191 -9.98 -4.53 -0.03
N LEU A 192 -9.98 -3.92 1.15
CA LEU A 192 -9.46 -4.55 2.37
C LEU A 192 -10.54 -5.42 3.00
N GLN A 193 -10.46 -6.74 2.76
CA GLN A 193 -11.40 -7.74 3.27
C GLN A 193 -10.67 -8.88 3.98
N PRO A 194 -11.28 -9.52 5.00
CA PRO A 194 -10.72 -10.73 5.61
C PRO A 194 -10.46 -11.82 4.55
N SER A 195 -9.37 -12.57 4.72
CA SER A 195 -8.90 -13.60 3.78
C SER A 195 -8.43 -13.11 2.41
N LYS A 196 -8.48 -11.80 2.13
CA LYS A 196 -7.94 -11.22 0.89
C LYS A 196 -6.50 -10.73 1.08
N LEU A 197 -5.66 -11.01 0.08
CA LEU A 197 -4.31 -10.46 -0.02
C LEU A 197 -4.27 -9.34 -1.07
N ILE A 198 -3.87 -8.15 -0.64
CA ILE A 198 -3.57 -7.02 -1.52
C ILE A 198 -2.07 -6.94 -1.73
N ILE A 199 -1.62 -6.97 -2.98
CA ILE A 199 -0.22 -6.71 -3.36
C ILE A 199 -0.18 -5.34 -4.01
N ILE A 200 0.45 -4.37 -3.35
CA ILE A 200 0.72 -3.05 -3.95
C ILE A 200 2.04 -3.14 -4.71
N ASP A 201 1.95 -3.22 -6.03
CA ASP A 201 3.09 -3.33 -6.94
C ASP A 201 3.41 -1.96 -7.56
N MET A 202 4.48 -1.32 -7.07
CA MET A 202 4.94 -0.01 -7.52
C MET A 202 6.13 -0.09 -8.49
N ARG A 203 6.33 -1.23 -9.15
CA ARG A 203 7.33 -1.37 -10.21
C ARG A 203 6.93 -0.55 -11.42
N ASP A 204 7.64 0.55 -11.60
CA ASP A 204 7.33 1.50 -12.63
C ASP A 204 8.51 2.45 -12.94
N GLU A 205 8.99 2.45 -14.19
CA GLU A 205 10.10 3.30 -14.65
C GLU A 205 9.91 4.83 -14.55
N PHE A 206 8.68 5.33 -14.35
CA PHE A 206 8.44 6.78 -14.19
C PHE A 206 8.02 7.20 -12.77
N ILE A 207 8.12 6.30 -11.80
CA ILE A 207 7.87 6.62 -10.39
C ILE A 207 9.21 6.62 -9.67
N HIS A 208 9.57 7.78 -9.15
CA HIS A 208 10.76 7.88 -8.30
C HIS A 208 10.50 7.30 -6.92
N LYS A 209 11.57 6.88 -6.23
CA LYS A 209 11.50 6.36 -4.87
C LYS A 209 10.59 7.18 -3.96
N ASP A 210 10.85 8.48 -3.79
CA ASP A 210 10.05 9.36 -2.90
C ASP A 210 8.56 9.39 -3.26
N GLN A 211 8.23 9.29 -4.55
CA GLN A 211 6.86 9.24 -5.04
C GLN A 211 6.18 7.91 -4.69
N ALA A 212 6.88 6.78 -4.87
CA ALA A 212 6.37 5.47 -4.45
C ALA A 212 6.14 5.43 -2.93
N LEU A 213 7.04 6.05 -2.15
CA LEU A 213 6.89 6.12 -0.70
C LEU A 213 5.71 6.97 -0.25
N GLY A 214 5.44 8.10 -0.92
CA GLY A 214 4.24 8.89 -0.67
C GLY A 214 2.97 8.06 -0.87
N LEU A 215 2.91 7.27 -1.94
CA LEU A 215 1.78 6.36 -2.21
C LEU A 215 1.65 5.25 -1.17
N PHE A 216 2.78 4.69 -0.71
CA PHE A 216 2.80 3.66 0.34
C PHE A 216 2.30 4.19 1.67
N VAL A 217 2.73 5.38 2.06
CA VAL A 217 2.26 6.04 3.29
C VAL A 217 0.77 6.27 3.21
N THR A 218 0.26 6.83 2.12
CA THR A 218 -1.17 7.12 1.97
C THR A 218 -2.00 5.83 2.01
N ALA A 219 -1.57 4.78 1.31
CA ALA A 219 -2.24 3.47 1.39
C ALA A 219 -2.17 2.86 2.79
N LEU A 220 -1.03 2.97 3.48
CA LEU A 220 -0.87 2.51 4.87
C LEU A 220 -1.84 3.23 5.80
N ASP A 221 -1.93 4.56 5.69
CA ASP A 221 -2.80 5.38 6.55
C ASP A 221 -4.28 4.98 6.34
N ILE A 222 -4.73 4.86 5.09
CA ILE A 222 -6.09 4.39 4.74
C ILE A 222 -6.36 2.98 5.28
N PHE A 223 -5.51 2.00 4.96
CA PHE A 223 -5.74 0.62 5.39
C PHE A 223 -5.64 0.46 6.91
N SER A 224 -4.76 1.21 7.57
CA SER A 224 -4.66 1.18 9.02
C SER A 224 -5.92 1.72 9.70
N ALA A 225 -6.53 2.77 9.14
CA ALA A 225 -7.74 3.40 9.67
C ALA A 225 -9.04 2.65 9.31
N THR A 226 -9.04 1.86 8.24
CA THR A 226 -10.21 1.12 7.76
C THR A 226 -10.76 0.19 8.83
N ASN A 227 -11.97 0.44 9.33
CA ASN A 227 -12.70 -0.49 10.19
C ASN A 227 -14.09 -0.69 9.57
N SER A 228 -14.44 -1.91 9.16
CA SER A 228 -15.77 -2.17 8.63
C SER A 228 -16.80 -2.03 9.74
N SER A 229 -17.84 -1.24 9.52
CA SER A 229 -18.96 -1.01 10.44
C SER A 229 -19.67 -2.29 10.88
N GLU A 230 -19.58 -3.35 10.09
CA GLU A 230 -20.28 -4.62 10.34
C GLU A 230 -19.39 -5.75 10.87
N ASN A 231 -18.05 -5.62 10.80
CA ASN A 231 -17.12 -6.60 11.37
C ASN A 231 -15.71 -6.00 11.51
N GLN A 232 -15.26 -5.81 12.75
CA GLN A 232 -13.87 -5.46 13.01
C GLN A 232 -12.98 -6.66 12.68
N PHE A 233 -12.02 -6.47 11.77
CA PHE A 233 -11.01 -7.47 11.44
C PHE A 233 -9.61 -6.90 11.63
N ASN A 234 -8.64 -7.81 11.84
CA ASN A 234 -7.25 -7.43 11.98
C ASN A 234 -6.56 -7.40 10.61
N LYS A 235 -5.54 -6.55 10.48
CA LYS A 235 -4.78 -6.37 9.24
C LYS A 235 -3.35 -6.83 9.45
N PHE A 236 -2.80 -7.52 8.45
CA PHE A 236 -1.40 -7.90 8.41
C PHE A 236 -0.73 -7.14 7.26
N ILE A 237 0.15 -6.21 7.58
CA ILE A 237 0.79 -5.32 6.62
C ILE A 237 2.28 -5.65 6.56
N VAL A 238 2.77 -5.96 5.37
CA VAL A 238 4.16 -6.33 5.11
C VAL A 238 4.84 -5.24 4.29
N PHE A 239 5.99 -4.85 4.79
CA PHE A 239 6.96 -3.98 4.13
C PHE A 239 8.13 -4.86 3.69
N ASP A 240 8.14 -5.28 2.42
CA ASP A 240 9.23 -6.08 1.85
C ASP A 240 10.38 -5.18 1.37
N GLU A 241 11.61 -5.71 1.42
CA GLU A 241 12.83 -4.99 1.03
C GLU A 241 12.99 -3.62 1.71
N ALA A 242 12.70 -3.56 3.01
CA ALA A 242 12.55 -2.32 3.75
C ALA A 242 13.79 -1.43 3.80
N HIS A 243 14.99 -1.99 3.62
CA HIS A 243 16.21 -1.18 3.47
C HIS A 243 16.13 -0.21 2.28
N LYS A 244 15.29 -0.47 1.27
CA LYS A 244 15.09 0.44 0.14
C LYS A 244 14.42 1.75 0.54
N TYR A 245 13.81 1.85 1.73
CA TYR A 245 13.02 3.02 2.11
C TYR A 245 13.13 3.45 3.58
N MET A 246 13.81 2.67 4.43
CA MET A 246 14.07 3.03 5.84
C MET A 246 15.01 4.24 6.01
N ASP A 247 15.67 4.70 4.96
CA ASP A 247 16.43 5.96 4.95
C ASP A 247 15.53 7.20 4.87
N ASN A 248 14.27 7.04 4.44
CA ASN A 248 13.30 8.12 4.43
C ASN A 248 12.69 8.32 5.82
N LYS A 249 13.03 9.45 6.47
CA LYS A 249 12.59 9.79 7.84
C LYS A 249 11.08 9.92 7.96
N GLU A 250 10.40 10.38 6.93
CA GLU A 250 8.95 10.64 6.98
C GLU A 250 8.17 9.33 6.93
N LEU A 251 8.50 8.45 5.99
CA LEU A 251 7.96 7.08 5.95
C LEU A 251 8.25 6.36 7.26
N THR A 252 9.49 6.42 7.75
CA THR A 252 9.88 5.78 9.01
C THR A 252 9.04 6.32 10.17
N GLY A 253 8.78 7.64 10.22
CA GLY A 253 7.90 8.26 11.21
C GLY A 253 6.46 7.74 11.15
N ASN A 254 5.91 7.55 9.95
CA ASN A 254 4.56 6.99 9.76
C ASN A 254 4.49 5.52 10.14
N ILE A 255 5.45 4.70 9.70
CA ILE A 255 5.53 3.30 10.11
C ILE A 255 5.64 3.21 11.64
N VAL A 256 6.46 4.04 12.28
CA VAL A 256 6.56 4.09 13.76
C VAL A 256 5.24 4.50 14.40
N THR A 257 4.50 5.43 13.81
CA THR A 257 3.18 5.84 14.30
C THR A 257 2.17 4.70 14.17
N ALA A 258 2.10 4.05 13.00
CA ALA A 258 1.27 2.87 12.79
C ALA A 258 1.62 1.74 13.76
N ILE A 259 2.92 1.50 14.02
CA ILE A 259 3.43 0.57 15.04
C ILE A 259 2.90 0.94 16.44
N ARG A 260 2.99 2.21 16.84
CA ARG A 260 2.50 2.68 18.15
C ARG A 260 0.99 2.51 18.31
N GLU A 261 0.24 2.60 17.21
CA GLU A 261 -1.22 2.51 17.20
C GLU A 261 -1.76 1.11 16.84
N MET A 262 -0.88 0.11 16.63
CA MET A 262 -1.22 -1.23 16.15
C MET A 262 -2.38 -1.88 16.93
N ARG A 263 -2.37 -1.78 18.26
CA ARG A 263 -3.43 -2.35 19.11
C ARG A 263 -4.78 -1.67 18.92
N HIS A 264 -4.79 -0.35 18.73
CA HIS A 264 -6.02 0.42 18.55
C HIS A 264 -6.62 0.21 17.16
N LYS A 265 -5.76 0.05 16.14
CA LYS A 265 -6.15 -0.10 14.74
C LYS A 265 -6.31 -1.56 14.28
N GLY A 266 -6.00 -2.53 15.14
CA GLY A 266 -6.01 -3.96 14.79
C GLY A 266 -4.98 -4.32 13.74
N VAL A 267 -3.84 -3.64 13.71
CA VAL A 267 -2.80 -3.80 12.68
C VAL A 267 -1.62 -4.59 13.24
N SER A 268 -1.09 -5.53 12.47
CA SER A 268 0.21 -6.16 12.69
C SER A 268 1.13 -5.83 11.52
N ILE A 269 2.32 -5.30 11.83
CA ILE A 269 3.28 -4.88 10.80
C ILE A 269 4.48 -5.82 10.79
N LEU A 270 4.81 -6.36 9.61
CA LEU A 270 6.05 -7.09 9.36
C LEU A 270 6.97 -6.27 8.46
N ILE A 271 8.13 -5.90 8.99
CA ILE A 271 9.21 -5.25 8.22
C ILE A 271 10.24 -6.31 7.88
N ALA A 272 10.52 -6.51 6.58
CA ALA A 272 11.51 -7.46 6.11
C ALA A 272 12.67 -6.76 5.38
N SER A 273 13.90 -7.20 5.61
CA SER A 273 15.10 -6.69 4.91
C SER A 273 16.22 -7.71 4.78
#